data_AF-A0A9E3VNG7-F1
#
_entry.id   AF-A0A9E3VNG7-F1
#
_cell.length_a   1.000
_cell.length_b   1.000
_cell.length_c   1.000
_cell.angle_alpha   90.00
_cell.angle_beta   90.00
_cell.angle_gamma   90.00
#
_symmetry.space_group_name_H-M   'P 1'
#
loop_
_entity.id
_entity.type
_entity.pdbx_description
1 polymer ?
#
loop_
_entity_poly.entity_id
_entity_poly.type
_entity_poly.pdbx_seq_one_letter_code
_entity_poly.pdbx_strand_id
1 'polypeptide(L)'
;MQPTNGIQRLCESWWENLSKSTRDDQYRFAEKFLSLLGWSDSQDIEPAAVPGQPTTISYVLRHNDQNAVICYFVLPGVLDPPGAVVKRGLDFCEVTRALVNNNRLFRAPYAFITDLFRSYLYDATTDDLLVYADTPSQFVQEFGDVLHRSSVADGELDEIRRQPRSYAARLLREWIQRWSETLEVEWQARPDVVGVALDRLVALRYLIEHDVLRGPDWSLAEKFDRVVSSTAGAPAPGCGKRLTAFFASLHRDWNAALFAPYSPVEALFEQDALTAPLLREFGLLSRAKFTIPTILESFNYGDASEKARVRMIPEENVERQAYLAQQKFDTIDEARIELDVEEEGYRAIFHWLDRLLEVYDRLGTEFEMSSGARPEGAKDLDLFGWSEIDSKRPKALTDSLRHAIESGLVIYCSTQRQMRTARLLLHLDIVARYQKARARFDGFPNIDTALQQRPRVLESDRRRIYGAAHESEWEVI
;
A
#
# COMPACT_ATOMS: atom_id res chain seq x y z
N MET A 1 24.58 -37.58 -13.51
CA MET A 1 24.31 -37.12 -12.13
C MET A 1 23.35 -35.95 -12.26
N GLN A 2 22.18 -35.98 -11.64
CA GLN A 2 21.25 -34.85 -11.74
C GLN A 2 21.94 -33.57 -11.18
N PRO A 3 21.92 -32.44 -11.91
CA PRO A 3 22.59 -31.20 -11.51
C PRO A 3 22.19 -30.74 -10.09
N THR A 4 20.93 -30.98 -9.74
CA THR A 4 20.29 -30.67 -8.46
C THR A 4 20.96 -31.32 -7.25
N ASN A 5 21.34 -32.60 -7.34
CA ASN A 5 22.09 -33.29 -6.27
C ASN A 5 23.51 -32.74 -6.11
N GLY A 6 24.07 -32.09 -7.14
CA GLY A 6 25.36 -31.40 -7.08
C GLY A 6 25.28 -30.09 -6.29
N ILE A 7 24.18 -29.34 -6.47
CA ILE A 7 23.97 -28.05 -5.79
C ILE A 7 23.78 -28.25 -4.30
N GLN A 8 22.92 -29.19 -3.88
CA GLN A 8 22.71 -29.46 -2.45
C GLN A 8 24.03 -29.81 -1.75
N ARG A 9 24.82 -30.73 -2.32
CA ARG A 9 26.11 -31.13 -1.76
C ARG A 9 27.12 -29.98 -1.71
N LEU A 10 27.11 -29.11 -2.74
CA LEU A 10 27.98 -27.93 -2.77
C LEU A 10 27.65 -27.00 -1.60
N CYS A 11 26.38 -26.67 -1.44
CA CYS A 11 25.87 -25.80 -0.38
C CYS A 11 26.13 -26.38 1.03
N GLU A 12 25.86 -27.66 1.24
CA GLU A 12 26.16 -28.35 2.51
C GLU A 12 27.66 -28.32 2.83
N SER A 13 28.51 -28.61 1.83
CA SER A 13 29.97 -28.59 2.02
C SER A 13 30.54 -27.20 2.33
N TRP A 14 29.92 -26.13 1.83
CA TRP A 14 30.29 -24.75 2.17
C TRP A 14 30.06 -24.49 3.67
N TRP A 15 28.92 -24.92 4.18
CA TRP A 15 28.55 -24.72 5.58
C TRP A 15 29.34 -25.59 6.57
N GLU A 16 29.74 -26.79 6.16
CA GLU A 16 30.64 -27.63 6.98
C GLU A 16 32.05 -27.03 7.12
N ASN A 17 32.53 -26.30 6.10
CA ASN A 17 33.89 -25.75 6.07
C ASN A 17 34.00 -24.29 6.52
N LEU A 18 32.89 -23.70 6.95
CA LEU A 18 32.71 -22.27 7.20
C LEU A 18 33.70 -21.67 8.21
N SER A 19 34.12 -22.46 9.20
CA SER A 19 35.14 -22.07 10.19
C SER A 19 36.55 -21.86 9.60
N LYS A 20 36.79 -22.31 8.37
CA LYS A 20 38.08 -22.25 7.67
C LYS A 20 38.01 -21.48 6.34
N SER A 21 36.83 -21.01 5.96
CA SER A 21 36.58 -20.40 4.65
C SER A 21 37.12 -18.99 4.55
N THR A 22 37.72 -18.68 3.40
CA THR A 22 38.18 -17.34 3.00
C THR A 22 37.20 -16.67 2.03
N ARG A 23 37.42 -15.39 1.70
CA ARG A 23 36.66 -14.70 0.66
C ARG A 23 36.89 -15.34 -0.72
N ASP A 24 38.09 -15.81 -1.00
CA ASP A 24 38.43 -16.51 -2.25
C ASP A 24 37.67 -17.83 -2.37
N ASP A 25 37.42 -18.52 -1.24
CA ASP A 25 36.56 -19.70 -1.24
C ASP A 25 35.12 -19.32 -1.61
N GLN A 26 34.59 -18.21 -1.10
CA GLN A 26 33.24 -17.74 -1.43
C GLN A 26 33.09 -17.50 -2.94
N TYR A 27 34.08 -16.91 -3.61
CA TYR A 27 34.13 -16.77 -5.07
C TYR A 27 34.04 -18.14 -5.76
N ARG A 28 34.90 -19.09 -5.36
CA ARG A 28 34.94 -20.43 -5.95
C ARG A 28 33.61 -21.17 -5.78
N PHE A 29 32.98 -21.05 -4.63
CA PHE A 29 31.68 -21.68 -4.36
C PHE A 29 30.56 -21.02 -5.17
N ALA A 30 30.55 -19.69 -5.30
CA ALA A 30 29.58 -18.97 -6.12
C ALA A 30 29.70 -19.33 -7.62
N GLU A 31 30.91 -19.32 -8.19
CA GLU A 31 31.14 -19.71 -9.59
C GLU A 31 30.72 -21.15 -9.86
N LYS A 32 31.08 -22.07 -8.94
CA LYS A 32 30.68 -23.48 -9.07
C LYS A 32 29.17 -23.65 -8.96
N PHE A 33 28.50 -22.89 -8.10
CA PHE A 33 27.05 -22.88 -7.98
C PHE A 33 26.38 -22.41 -9.28
N LEU A 34 26.84 -21.29 -9.84
CA LEU A 34 26.33 -20.76 -11.12
C LEU A 34 26.59 -21.72 -12.28
N SER A 35 27.77 -22.35 -12.32
CA SER A 35 28.11 -23.37 -13.32
C SER A 35 27.17 -24.58 -13.25
N LEU A 36 26.79 -25.03 -12.05
CA LEU A 36 25.82 -26.11 -11.87
C LEU A 36 24.40 -25.73 -12.34
N LEU A 37 24.07 -24.44 -12.37
CA LEU A 37 22.85 -23.89 -12.96
C LEU A 37 22.97 -23.62 -14.48
N GLY A 38 24.09 -24.01 -15.10
CA GLY A 38 24.32 -23.84 -16.54
C GLY A 38 24.86 -22.47 -16.95
N TRP A 39 25.21 -21.61 -15.99
CA TRP A 39 25.80 -20.30 -16.24
C TRP A 39 27.33 -20.37 -16.25
N SER A 40 27.92 -20.49 -17.45
CA SER A 40 29.37 -20.45 -17.67
C SER A 40 29.91 -19.04 -17.94
N ASP A 41 29.04 -18.12 -18.35
CA ASP A 41 29.42 -16.80 -18.90
C ASP A 41 29.01 -15.66 -17.95
N SER A 42 28.83 -15.96 -16.66
CA SER A 42 28.46 -14.97 -15.64
C SER A 42 29.56 -13.92 -15.49
N GLN A 43 29.18 -12.64 -15.45
CA GLN A 43 30.11 -11.54 -15.25
C GLN A 43 30.08 -11.08 -13.80
N ASP A 44 31.23 -11.13 -13.13
CA ASP A 44 31.39 -10.49 -11.82
C ASP A 44 31.16 -8.97 -11.97
N ILE A 45 30.44 -8.40 -11.03
CA ILE A 45 30.21 -6.96 -10.93
C ILE A 45 30.56 -6.51 -9.53
N GLU A 46 31.29 -5.41 -9.43
CA GLU A 46 31.44 -4.73 -8.16
C GLU A 46 30.10 -4.06 -7.79
N PRO A 47 29.44 -4.50 -6.70
CA PRO A 47 28.26 -3.78 -6.23
C PRO A 47 28.67 -2.38 -5.82
N ALA A 48 27.81 -1.39 -6.07
CA ALA A 48 28.04 -0.04 -5.59
C ALA A 48 28.27 -0.07 -4.07
N ALA A 49 29.39 0.49 -3.62
CA ALA A 49 29.72 0.54 -2.20
C ALA A 49 28.72 1.47 -1.48
N VAL A 50 27.67 0.90 -0.89
CA VAL A 50 26.74 1.62 -0.04
C VAL A 50 27.15 1.42 1.41
N PRO A 51 27.38 2.50 2.20
CA PRO A 51 27.71 2.39 3.62
C PRO A 51 26.72 1.49 4.37
N GLY A 52 27.23 0.53 5.13
CA GLY A 52 26.42 -0.39 5.94
C GLY A 52 25.91 -1.64 5.22
N GLN A 53 26.20 -1.81 3.92
CA GLN A 53 25.88 -3.07 3.24
C GLN A 53 26.89 -4.18 3.58
N PRO A 54 26.43 -5.45 3.64
CA PRO A 54 27.35 -6.56 3.84
C PRO A 54 28.30 -6.69 2.66
N THR A 55 29.47 -7.28 2.92
CA THR A 55 30.36 -7.69 1.82
C THR A 55 29.64 -8.74 0.99
N THR A 56 29.49 -8.47 -0.31
CA THR A 56 28.78 -9.34 -1.25
C THR A 56 29.64 -9.58 -2.49
N ILE A 57 29.52 -10.77 -3.05
CA ILE A 57 30.01 -11.10 -4.39
C ILE A 57 28.80 -11.10 -5.31
N SER A 58 28.86 -10.38 -6.43
CA SER A 58 27.70 -10.13 -7.26
C SER A 58 27.98 -10.53 -8.70
N TYR A 59 27.06 -11.28 -9.32
CA TYR A 59 27.18 -11.69 -10.71
C TYR A 59 25.98 -11.23 -11.51
N VAL A 60 26.21 -10.76 -12.73
CA VAL A 60 25.15 -10.52 -13.72
C VAL A 60 24.99 -11.77 -14.57
N LEU A 61 23.76 -12.29 -14.62
CA LEU A 61 23.34 -13.33 -15.54
C LEU A 61 22.66 -12.68 -16.74
N ARG A 62 23.26 -12.82 -17.93
CA ARG A 62 22.76 -12.21 -19.16
C ARG A 62 22.12 -13.23 -20.09
N HIS A 63 20.99 -12.85 -20.69
CA HIS A 63 20.37 -13.57 -21.79
C HIS A 63 20.07 -12.58 -22.93
N ASN A 64 20.48 -12.91 -24.17
CA ASN A 64 20.32 -12.05 -25.36
C ASN A 64 20.75 -10.59 -25.13
N ASP A 65 21.93 -10.39 -24.53
CA ASP A 65 22.50 -9.07 -24.17
C ASP A 65 21.69 -8.24 -23.15
N GLN A 66 20.64 -8.81 -22.55
CA GLN A 66 19.88 -8.20 -21.47
C GLN A 66 20.28 -8.78 -20.11
N ASN A 67 20.33 -7.93 -19.09
CA ASN A 67 20.55 -8.36 -17.71
C ASN A 67 19.28 -9.03 -17.19
N ALA A 68 19.25 -10.37 -17.15
CA ALA A 68 18.09 -11.12 -16.71
C ALA A 68 18.00 -11.16 -15.17
N VAL A 69 19.10 -11.50 -14.51
CA VAL A 69 19.15 -11.68 -13.05
C VAL A 69 20.47 -11.16 -12.51
N ILE A 70 20.45 -10.51 -11.35
CA ILE A 70 21.66 -10.32 -10.53
C ILE A 70 21.66 -11.33 -9.40
N CYS A 71 22.77 -12.05 -9.25
CA CYS A 71 22.99 -13.00 -8.17
C CYS A 71 23.92 -12.39 -7.13
N TYR A 72 23.44 -12.24 -5.90
CA TYR A 72 24.20 -11.76 -4.75
C TYR A 72 24.52 -12.92 -3.82
N PHE A 73 25.80 -13.16 -3.62
CA PHE A 73 26.33 -14.15 -2.67
C PHE A 73 26.84 -13.40 -1.44
N VAL A 74 26.18 -13.62 -0.31
CA VAL A 74 26.54 -12.98 0.96
C VAL A 74 27.19 -14.00 1.90
N LEU A 75 27.82 -13.50 2.97
CA LEU A 75 28.43 -14.38 3.95
C LEU A 75 27.37 -15.19 4.71
N PRO A 76 27.69 -16.43 5.12
CA PRO A 76 26.81 -17.26 5.93
C PRO A 76 26.27 -16.56 7.19
N GLY A 77 24.98 -16.72 7.44
CA GLY A 77 24.33 -16.17 8.64
C GLY A 77 23.97 -14.69 8.55
N VAL A 78 24.32 -14.00 7.46
CA VAL A 78 23.95 -12.61 7.20
C VAL A 78 22.46 -12.48 6.82
N LEU A 79 21.87 -13.51 6.19
CA LEU A 79 20.46 -13.50 5.83
C LEU A 79 19.60 -14.04 6.97
N ASP A 80 18.49 -13.39 7.30
CA ASP A 80 17.45 -14.03 8.11
C ASP A 80 16.87 -15.25 7.37
N PRO A 81 16.33 -16.27 8.08
CA PRO A 81 15.58 -17.36 7.44
C PRO A 81 14.30 -16.82 6.76
N PRO A 82 14.10 -17.04 5.45
CA PRO A 82 12.91 -16.55 4.76
C PRO A 82 11.59 -16.93 5.40
N GLY A 83 11.45 -18.17 5.90
CA GLY A 83 10.25 -18.62 6.58
C GLY A 83 9.94 -17.79 7.84
N ALA A 84 10.97 -17.34 8.56
CA ALA A 84 10.83 -16.47 9.72
C ALA A 84 10.47 -15.02 9.31
N VAL A 85 11.04 -14.51 8.21
CA VAL A 85 10.69 -13.20 7.65
C VAL A 85 9.22 -13.15 7.26
N VAL A 86 8.76 -14.12 6.47
CA VAL A 86 7.37 -14.22 6.01
C VAL A 86 6.40 -14.39 7.19
N LYS A 87 6.76 -15.19 8.20
CA LYS A 87 5.93 -15.38 9.41
C LYS A 87 5.72 -14.09 10.21
N ARG A 88 6.65 -13.12 10.13
CA ARG A 88 6.48 -11.79 10.74
C ARG A 88 5.61 -10.83 9.90
N GLY A 89 5.13 -11.26 8.74
CA GLY A 89 4.40 -10.45 7.78
C GLY A 89 5.29 -9.58 6.88
N LEU A 90 6.61 -9.82 6.86
CA LEU A 90 7.59 -9.05 6.11
C LEU A 90 7.90 -9.68 4.74
N ASP A 91 8.38 -8.86 3.80
CA ASP A 91 8.84 -9.34 2.48
C ASP A 91 10.37 -9.39 2.38
N PHE A 92 11.05 -8.55 3.17
CA PHE A 92 12.49 -8.42 3.18
C PHE A 92 13.07 -8.67 4.58
N CYS A 93 14.34 -9.09 4.62
CA CYS A 93 15.21 -8.77 5.74
C CYS A 93 16.07 -7.55 5.36
N GLU A 94 16.79 -6.96 6.32
CA GLU A 94 17.57 -5.74 6.09
C GLU A 94 18.53 -5.88 4.90
N VAL A 95 19.19 -7.03 4.79
CA VAL A 95 20.15 -7.33 3.73
C VAL A 95 19.47 -7.46 2.38
N THR A 96 18.37 -8.21 2.28
CA THR A 96 17.69 -8.39 0.99
C THR A 96 17.07 -7.08 0.51
N ARG A 97 16.54 -6.25 1.41
CA ARG A 97 16.04 -4.91 1.05
C ARG A 97 17.13 -4.05 0.43
N ALA A 98 18.31 -4.01 1.05
CA ALA A 98 19.43 -3.22 0.57
C ALA A 98 19.92 -3.67 -0.81
N LEU A 99 20.03 -4.98 -1.04
CA LEU A 99 20.49 -5.55 -2.31
C LEU A 99 19.47 -5.42 -3.44
N VAL A 100 18.17 -5.58 -3.14
CA VAL A 100 17.10 -5.34 -4.14
C VAL A 100 17.05 -3.87 -4.56
N ASN A 101 17.29 -2.93 -3.64
CA ASN A 101 17.42 -1.52 -4.00
C ASN A 101 18.63 -1.27 -4.93
N ASN A 102 19.78 -1.90 -4.69
CA ASN A 102 20.94 -1.82 -5.59
C ASN A 102 20.64 -2.40 -6.97
N ASN A 103 19.80 -3.44 -7.05
CA ASN A 103 19.44 -4.10 -8.30
C ASN A 103 18.91 -3.14 -9.36
N ARG A 104 18.22 -2.08 -8.91
CA ARG A 104 17.66 -1.04 -9.78
C ARG A 104 18.74 -0.27 -10.55
N LEU A 105 19.97 -0.18 -10.03
CA LEU A 105 21.11 0.44 -10.73
C LEU A 105 21.55 -0.38 -11.94
N PHE A 106 21.40 -1.70 -11.88
CA PHE A 106 21.80 -2.64 -12.94
C PHE A 106 20.69 -2.90 -13.95
N ARG A 107 19.49 -2.33 -13.75
CA ARG A 107 18.29 -2.51 -14.60
C ARG A 107 17.91 -3.98 -14.84
N ALA A 108 18.26 -4.86 -13.91
CA ALA A 108 17.84 -6.25 -13.95
C ALA A 108 16.45 -6.37 -13.28
N PRO A 109 15.49 -7.10 -13.88
CA PRO A 109 14.18 -7.28 -13.31
C PRO A 109 14.19 -8.18 -12.07
N TYR A 110 15.13 -9.15 -11.99
CA TYR A 110 15.19 -10.11 -10.91
C TYR A 110 16.46 -9.97 -10.07
N ALA A 111 16.34 -10.28 -8.78
CA ALA A 111 17.44 -10.38 -7.84
C ALA A 111 17.39 -11.73 -7.12
N PHE A 112 18.45 -12.53 -7.28
CA PHE A 112 18.67 -13.75 -6.52
C PHE A 112 19.68 -13.46 -5.41
N ILE A 113 19.34 -13.77 -4.16
CA ILE A 113 20.19 -13.47 -3.00
C ILE A 113 20.33 -14.73 -2.17
N THR A 114 21.57 -15.14 -1.88
CA THR A 114 21.83 -16.35 -1.11
C THR A 114 23.10 -16.24 -0.25
N ASP A 115 23.10 -16.95 0.88
CA ASP A 115 24.30 -17.26 1.65
C ASP A 115 24.75 -18.73 1.44
N LEU A 116 24.29 -19.32 0.33
CA LEU A 116 24.43 -20.73 -0.06
C LEU A 116 23.72 -21.71 0.89
N PHE A 117 22.82 -21.23 1.75
CA PHE A 117 21.89 -22.09 2.51
C PHE A 117 20.47 -21.56 2.45
N ARG A 118 20.32 -20.27 2.76
CA ARG A 118 19.10 -19.49 2.60
C ARG A 118 19.11 -18.85 1.23
N SER A 119 17.98 -18.85 0.56
CA SER A 119 17.85 -18.33 -0.79
C SER A 119 16.57 -17.52 -0.94
N TYR A 120 16.68 -16.40 -1.64
CA TYR A 120 15.58 -15.51 -1.99
C TYR A 120 15.64 -15.18 -3.48
N LEU A 121 14.48 -15.19 -4.15
CA LEU A 121 14.32 -14.66 -5.49
C LEU A 121 13.24 -13.58 -5.47
N TYR A 122 13.63 -12.36 -5.82
CA TYR A 122 12.74 -11.22 -5.90
C TYR A 122 12.53 -10.79 -7.34
N ASP A 123 11.32 -10.31 -7.63
CA ASP A 123 11.11 -9.33 -8.68
C ASP A 123 11.44 -7.95 -8.09
N ALA A 124 12.58 -7.40 -8.53
CA ALA A 124 13.08 -6.11 -8.08
C ALA A 124 12.30 -4.93 -8.70
N THR A 125 11.50 -5.19 -9.74
CA THR A 125 10.61 -4.19 -10.31
C THR A 125 9.40 -4.01 -9.44
N THR A 126 8.77 -5.08 -8.92
CA THR A 126 7.53 -5.01 -8.13
C THR A 126 7.75 -5.05 -6.62
N ASP A 127 8.96 -5.39 -6.16
CA ASP A 127 9.30 -5.72 -4.77
C ASP A 127 8.58 -7.01 -4.28
N ASP A 128 8.28 -7.95 -5.17
CA ASP A 128 7.64 -9.22 -4.81
C ASP A 128 8.67 -10.31 -4.51
N LEU A 129 8.52 -11.00 -3.37
CA LEU A 129 9.23 -12.24 -3.10
C LEU A 129 8.56 -13.39 -3.88
N LEU A 130 9.26 -13.95 -4.86
CA LEU A 130 8.74 -14.97 -5.77
C LEU A 130 8.91 -16.37 -5.20
N VAL A 131 10.15 -16.68 -4.81
CA VAL A 131 10.57 -18.00 -4.33
C VAL A 131 11.56 -17.79 -3.19
N TYR A 132 11.50 -18.66 -2.18
CA TYR A 132 12.46 -18.68 -1.10
C TYR A 132 12.73 -20.10 -0.61
N ALA A 133 13.89 -20.30 0.01
CA ALA A 133 14.26 -21.55 0.64
C ALA A 133 15.04 -21.27 1.92
N ASP A 134 14.65 -21.93 3.02
CA ASP A 134 15.37 -21.90 4.29
C ASP A 134 16.57 -22.87 4.31
N THR A 135 16.60 -23.86 3.39
CA THR A 135 17.65 -24.89 3.32
C THR A 135 18.08 -25.23 1.88
N PRO A 136 19.27 -25.83 1.68
CA PRO A 136 19.71 -26.32 0.36
C PRO A 136 18.79 -27.39 -0.26
N SER A 137 18.18 -28.23 0.57
CA SER A 137 17.22 -29.24 0.08
C SER A 137 15.93 -28.61 -0.46
N GLN A 138 15.42 -27.58 0.24
CA GLN A 138 14.30 -26.78 -0.26
C GLN A 138 14.68 -26.00 -1.52
N PHE A 139 15.92 -25.48 -1.60
CA PHE A 139 16.39 -24.83 -2.82
C PHE A 139 16.26 -25.75 -4.04
N VAL A 140 16.72 -27.00 -3.92
CA VAL A 140 16.59 -27.97 -5.01
C VAL A 140 15.13 -28.21 -5.42
N GLN A 141 14.21 -28.23 -4.45
CA GLN A 141 12.79 -28.46 -4.70
C GLN A 141 12.10 -27.24 -5.35
N GLU A 142 12.42 -26.03 -4.89
CA GLU A 142 11.70 -24.80 -5.24
C GLU A 142 12.37 -23.99 -6.36
N PHE A 143 13.70 -24.07 -6.50
CA PHE A 143 14.49 -23.26 -7.45
C PHE A 143 15.13 -24.08 -8.59
N GLY A 144 15.18 -25.42 -8.45
CA GLY A 144 16.08 -26.28 -9.22
C GLY A 144 16.07 -26.04 -10.73
N ASP A 145 14.89 -25.82 -11.30
CA ASP A 145 14.73 -25.54 -12.72
C ASP A 145 14.58 -24.02 -13.01
N VAL A 146 13.99 -23.25 -12.09
CA VAL A 146 13.64 -21.83 -12.28
C VAL A 146 14.85 -20.96 -12.62
N LEU A 147 16.00 -21.20 -11.99
CA LEU A 147 17.23 -20.42 -12.22
C LEU A 147 18.20 -21.06 -13.22
N HIS A 148 17.84 -22.20 -13.82
CA HIS A 148 18.68 -22.84 -14.80
C HIS A 148 18.75 -21.99 -16.09
N ARG A 149 19.92 -21.91 -16.74
CA ARG A 149 20.12 -21.04 -17.91
C ARG A 149 19.11 -21.27 -19.03
N SER A 150 18.76 -22.52 -19.33
CA SER A 150 17.76 -22.83 -20.36
C SER A 150 16.37 -22.34 -19.96
N SER A 151 15.96 -22.59 -18.72
CA SER A 151 14.65 -22.17 -18.20
C SER A 151 14.49 -20.66 -18.18
N VAL A 152 15.54 -19.93 -17.76
CA VAL A 152 15.55 -18.46 -17.84
C VAL A 152 15.49 -17.98 -19.29
N ALA A 153 16.15 -18.67 -20.22
CA ALA A 153 16.06 -18.35 -21.66
C ALA A 153 14.66 -18.61 -22.25
N ASP A 154 13.95 -19.61 -21.71
CA ASP A 154 12.58 -19.95 -22.10
C ASP A 154 11.52 -19.04 -21.46
N GLY A 155 11.92 -18.13 -20.55
CA GLY A 155 11.03 -17.15 -19.92
C GLY A 155 10.41 -17.60 -18.59
N GLU A 156 10.89 -18.68 -17.98
CA GLU A 156 10.32 -19.29 -16.77
C GLU A 156 10.20 -18.31 -15.58
N LEU A 157 11.07 -17.30 -15.49
CA LEU A 157 11.01 -16.26 -14.44
C LEU A 157 9.75 -15.38 -14.53
N ASP A 158 9.21 -15.18 -15.73
CA ASP A 158 7.96 -14.46 -15.95
C ASP A 158 6.75 -15.35 -15.63
N GLU A 159 6.89 -16.66 -15.77
CA GLU A 159 5.85 -17.65 -15.53
C GLU A 159 5.69 -18.02 -14.04
N ILE A 160 6.66 -17.65 -13.18
CA ILE A 160 6.55 -17.89 -11.73
C ILE A 160 5.25 -17.27 -11.21
N ARG A 161 4.40 -18.13 -10.65
CA ARG A 161 3.11 -17.73 -10.09
C ARG A 161 3.30 -16.66 -9.03
N ARG A 162 2.81 -15.46 -9.32
CA ARG A 162 2.77 -14.35 -8.35
C ARG A 162 1.74 -14.62 -7.27
N GLN A 163 2.08 -14.20 -6.05
CA GLN A 163 1.17 -14.33 -4.92
C GLN A 163 -0.08 -13.45 -5.14
N PRO A 164 -1.29 -13.98 -4.88
CA PRO A 164 -2.50 -13.18 -5.04
C PRO A 164 -2.54 -12.04 -4.02
N ARG A 165 -3.31 -10.98 -4.31
CA ARG A 165 -3.46 -9.82 -3.39
C ARG A 165 -3.92 -10.23 -1.98
N SER A 166 -4.72 -11.28 -1.87
CA SER A 166 -5.17 -11.83 -0.59
C SER A 166 -4.02 -12.34 0.28
N TYR A 167 -2.93 -12.82 -0.34
CA TYR A 167 -1.70 -13.20 0.35
C TYR A 167 -0.98 -11.97 0.91
N ALA A 168 -0.79 -10.93 0.10
CA ALA A 168 -0.21 -9.67 0.56
C ALA A 168 -1.03 -9.03 1.70
N ALA A 169 -2.35 -9.07 1.60
CA ALA A 169 -3.27 -8.57 2.63
C ALA A 169 -3.17 -9.37 3.94
N ARG A 170 -3.00 -10.69 3.84
CA ARG A 170 -2.74 -11.55 5.01
C ARG A 170 -1.42 -11.19 5.67
N LEU A 171 -0.33 -11.05 4.92
CA LEU A 171 0.98 -10.67 5.47
C LEU A 171 0.93 -9.28 6.13
N LEU A 172 0.28 -8.30 5.49
CA LEU A 172 0.10 -6.98 6.09
C LEU A 172 -0.69 -7.08 7.41
N ARG A 173 -1.75 -7.90 7.45
CA ARG A 173 -2.53 -8.13 8.67
C ARG A 173 -1.69 -8.78 9.76
N GLU A 174 -0.88 -9.79 9.45
CA GLU A 174 0.01 -10.45 10.42
C GLU A 174 1.00 -9.46 11.01
N TRP A 175 1.56 -8.57 10.19
CA TRP A 175 2.43 -7.49 10.66
C TRP A 175 1.68 -6.51 11.58
N ILE A 176 0.50 -6.03 11.16
CA ILE A 176 -0.32 -5.09 11.94
C ILE A 176 -0.73 -5.72 13.27
N GLN A 177 -1.23 -6.97 13.26
CA GLN A 177 -1.70 -7.65 14.45
C GLN A 177 -0.58 -7.85 15.47
N ARG A 178 0.60 -8.29 15.02
CA ARG A 178 1.75 -8.46 15.90
C ARG A 178 2.17 -7.14 16.54
N TRP A 179 2.23 -6.05 15.77
CA TRP A 179 2.56 -4.75 16.34
C TRP A 179 1.44 -4.21 17.24
N SER A 180 0.17 -4.47 16.92
CA SER A 180 -0.94 -4.18 17.84
C SER A 180 -0.76 -4.91 19.17
N GLU A 181 -0.48 -6.22 19.15
CA GLU A 181 -0.23 -7.02 20.35
C GLU A 181 0.98 -6.51 21.15
N THR A 182 2.10 -6.21 20.50
CA THR A 182 3.27 -5.60 21.17
C THR A 182 2.93 -4.26 21.81
N LEU A 183 2.20 -3.38 21.11
CA LEU A 183 1.85 -2.06 21.63
C LEU A 183 0.84 -2.13 22.79
N GLU A 184 -0.15 -3.02 22.70
CA GLU A 184 -1.18 -3.17 23.73
C GLU A 184 -0.67 -3.92 24.96
N VAL A 185 0.12 -4.99 24.77
CA VAL A 185 0.57 -5.86 25.87
C VAL A 185 1.86 -5.36 26.50
N GLU A 186 2.89 -5.10 25.69
CA GLU A 186 4.22 -4.73 26.20
C GLU A 186 4.30 -3.24 26.56
N TRP A 187 3.69 -2.39 25.73
CA TRP A 187 3.71 -0.93 25.91
C TRP A 187 2.44 -0.37 26.58
N GLN A 188 1.47 -1.23 26.90
CA GLN A 188 0.23 -0.88 27.60
C GLN A 188 -0.56 0.26 26.93
N ALA A 189 -0.41 0.41 25.61
CA ALA A 189 -1.15 1.40 24.85
C ALA A 189 -2.61 0.98 24.71
N ARG A 190 -3.53 1.96 24.70
CA ARG A 190 -4.95 1.68 24.49
C ARG A 190 -5.22 1.24 23.04
N PRO A 191 -6.18 0.32 22.78
CA PRO A 191 -6.47 -0.15 21.43
C PRO A 191 -6.81 0.97 20.43
N ASP A 192 -7.50 2.03 20.86
CA ASP A 192 -7.82 3.17 20.01
C ASP A 192 -6.57 3.98 19.60
N VAL A 193 -5.60 4.12 20.51
CA VAL A 193 -4.32 4.79 20.25
C VAL A 193 -3.48 3.98 19.28
N VAL A 194 -3.41 2.66 19.50
CA VAL A 194 -2.70 1.71 18.63
C VAL A 194 -3.28 1.71 17.22
N GLY A 195 -4.61 1.69 17.10
CA GLY A 195 -5.27 1.77 15.79
C GLY A 195 -4.85 3.02 15.01
N VAL A 196 -4.93 4.20 15.63
CA VAL A 196 -4.55 5.46 14.99
C VAL A 196 -3.06 5.49 14.64
N ALA A 197 -2.19 4.98 15.51
CA ALA A 197 -0.75 4.90 15.28
C ALA A 197 -0.42 4.07 14.04
N LEU A 198 -1.02 2.88 13.90
CA LEU A 198 -0.77 1.99 12.77
C LEU A 198 -1.39 2.51 11.48
N ASP A 199 -2.56 3.17 11.52
CA ASP A 199 -3.16 3.77 10.32
C ASP A 199 -2.32 4.92 9.77
N ARG A 200 -1.68 5.72 10.63
CA ARG A 200 -0.74 6.76 10.19
C ARG A 200 0.43 6.15 9.43
N LEU A 201 0.97 5.04 9.90
CA LEU A 201 2.04 4.34 9.18
C LEU A 201 1.53 3.80 7.84
N VAL A 202 0.41 3.07 7.84
CA VAL A 202 -0.18 2.53 6.60
C VAL A 202 -0.46 3.62 5.57
N ALA A 203 -1.08 4.73 5.99
CA ALA A 203 -1.30 5.87 5.13
C ALA A 203 0.00 6.49 4.64
N LEU A 204 0.97 6.75 5.54
CA LEU A 204 2.26 7.33 5.17
C LEU A 204 2.93 6.53 4.05
N ARG A 205 2.97 5.20 4.18
CA ARG A 205 3.59 4.35 3.16
C ARG A 205 2.82 4.34 1.85
N TYR A 206 1.50 4.37 1.88
CA TYR A 206 0.70 4.58 0.68
C TYR A 206 1.04 5.92 0.01
N LEU A 207 1.06 7.01 0.78
CA LEU A 207 1.33 8.36 0.27
C LEU A 207 2.71 8.48 -0.40
N ILE A 208 3.74 7.80 0.13
CA ILE A 208 5.11 7.83 -0.41
C ILE A 208 5.19 7.28 -1.84
N GLU A 209 4.34 6.30 -2.17
CA GLU A 209 4.32 5.67 -3.50
C GLU A 209 3.51 6.49 -4.52
N HIS A 210 2.85 7.58 -4.10
CA HIS A 210 1.98 8.38 -4.96
C HIS A 210 2.57 9.78 -5.22
N ASP A 211 2.97 10.01 -6.48
CA ASP A 211 3.69 11.21 -6.94
C ASP A 211 2.89 12.52 -6.88
N VAL A 212 1.59 12.42 -6.59
CA VAL A 212 0.65 13.55 -6.48
C VAL A 212 1.08 14.58 -5.43
N LEU A 213 1.82 14.12 -4.43
CA LEU A 213 2.24 14.92 -3.29
C LEU A 213 3.62 15.57 -3.48
N ARG A 214 4.22 15.45 -4.68
CA ARG A 214 5.53 16.06 -4.98
C ARG A 214 5.40 17.57 -5.17
N GLY A 215 5.99 18.32 -4.25
CA GLY A 215 6.33 19.73 -4.47
C GLY A 215 7.68 19.87 -5.21
N PRO A 216 7.99 21.03 -5.80
CA PRO A 216 9.22 21.25 -6.58
C PRO A 216 10.53 20.92 -5.84
N ASP A 217 10.54 21.11 -4.51
CA ASP A 217 11.71 20.86 -3.63
C ASP A 217 11.43 19.78 -2.57
N TRP A 218 10.40 18.93 -2.78
CA TRP A 218 9.88 18.05 -1.74
C TRP A 218 9.66 16.62 -2.23
N SER A 219 10.54 15.71 -1.80
CA SER A 219 10.32 14.27 -1.92
C SER A 219 9.89 13.68 -0.58
N LEU A 220 8.63 13.25 -0.50
CA LEU A 220 8.08 12.55 0.67
C LEU A 220 8.86 11.25 0.96
N ALA A 221 9.24 10.54 -0.11
CA ALA A 221 10.07 9.33 -0.05
C ALA A 221 11.42 9.60 0.62
N GLU A 222 12.15 10.65 0.21
CA GLU A 222 13.45 10.97 0.81
C GLU A 222 13.36 11.35 2.29
N LYS A 223 12.27 12.00 2.70
CA LYS A 223 12.05 12.34 4.11
C LYS A 223 11.78 11.09 4.93
N PHE A 224 10.95 10.20 4.40
CA PHE A 224 10.70 8.91 5.01
C PHE A 224 11.98 8.06 5.10
N ASP A 225 12.74 7.97 4.02
CA ASP A 225 14.00 7.23 3.98
C ASP A 225 15.00 7.80 4.99
N ARG A 226 15.02 9.11 5.22
CA ARG A 226 15.82 9.74 6.29
C ARG A 226 15.35 9.34 7.69
N VAL A 227 14.04 9.22 7.92
CA VAL A 227 13.47 8.77 9.19
C VAL A 227 13.82 7.30 9.42
N VAL A 228 13.61 6.42 8.44
CA VAL A 228 13.96 5.00 8.53
C VAL A 228 15.46 4.80 8.67
N SER A 229 16.29 5.49 7.88
CA SER A 229 17.76 5.38 7.97
C SER A 229 18.31 5.86 9.31
N SER A 230 17.60 6.74 10.03
CA SER A 230 18.00 7.14 11.38
C SER A 230 17.89 6.02 12.42
N THR A 231 17.28 4.90 12.05
CA THR A 231 17.20 3.68 12.87
C THR A 231 18.33 2.69 12.61
N ALA A 232 19.20 2.97 11.62
CA ALA A 232 20.37 2.16 11.33
C ALA A 232 21.44 2.38 12.42
N GLY A 233 21.58 1.40 13.32
CA GLY A 233 22.53 1.41 14.43
C GLY A 233 21.86 1.57 15.80
N ALA A 234 22.43 0.91 16.81
CA ALA A 234 22.02 1.06 18.20
C ALA A 234 23.06 1.91 18.96
N PRO A 235 22.66 2.97 19.69
CA PRO A 235 21.29 3.50 19.82
C PRO A 235 20.86 4.38 18.62
N ALA A 236 19.56 4.51 18.40
CA ALA A 236 18.94 5.36 17.37
C ALA A 236 18.19 6.57 17.99
N PRO A 237 18.90 7.51 18.65
CA PRO A 237 18.27 8.56 19.44
C PRO A 237 17.51 9.57 18.57
N GLY A 238 16.30 9.91 19.00
CA GLY A 238 15.43 10.92 18.40
C GLY A 238 14.70 10.48 17.14
N CYS A 239 14.71 9.19 16.78
CA CYS A 239 13.95 8.71 15.61
C CYS A 239 12.43 8.87 15.82
N GLY A 240 11.94 8.67 17.05
CA GLY A 240 10.56 8.89 17.44
C GLY A 240 10.09 10.33 17.20
N LYS A 241 10.86 11.30 17.70
CA LYS A 241 10.58 12.74 17.50
C LYS A 241 10.62 13.15 16.04
N ARG A 242 11.49 12.55 15.23
CA ARG A 242 11.53 12.80 13.79
C ARG A 242 10.28 12.28 13.10
N LEU A 243 9.78 11.11 13.49
CA LEU A 243 8.53 10.55 12.97
C LEU A 243 7.33 11.42 13.33
N THR A 244 7.19 11.85 14.59
CA THR A 244 6.08 12.70 15.02
C THR A 244 6.13 14.08 14.35
N ALA A 245 7.31 14.70 14.24
CA ALA A 245 7.50 15.94 13.50
C ALA A 245 7.15 15.78 12.01
N PHE A 246 7.44 14.62 11.43
CA PHE A 246 7.06 14.31 10.06
C PHE A 246 5.54 14.26 9.91
N PHE A 247 4.81 13.55 10.78
CA PHE A 247 3.35 13.56 10.77
C PHE A 247 2.76 14.97 10.93
N ALA A 248 3.29 15.76 11.85
CA ALA A 248 2.86 17.14 12.04
C ALA A 248 3.05 17.99 10.77
N SER A 249 4.12 17.74 10.00
CA SER A 249 4.32 18.41 8.71
C SER A 249 3.26 17.99 7.67
N LEU A 250 2.90 16.71 7.58
CA LEU A 250 1.86 16.24 6.65
C LEU A 250 0.49 16.85 6.98
N HIS A 251 0.18 16.98 8.28
CA HIS A 251 -1.05 17.63 8.71
C HIS A 251 -1.06 19.12 8.33
N ARG A 252 0.01 19.86 8.62
CA ARG A 252 0.08 21.30 8.34
C ARG A 252 0.09 21.58 6.84
N ASP A 253 0.88 20.83 6.08
CA ASP A 253 1.17 21.15 4.69
C ASP A 253 0.01 20.72 3.77
N TRP A 254 -0.78 19.70 4.17
CA TRP A 254 -1.87 19.16 3.37
C TRP A 254 -3.23 19.09 4.07
N ASN A 255 -3.38 19.64 5.27
CA ASN A 255 -4.61 19.51 6.07
C ASN A 255 -5.06 18.05 6.28
N ALA A 256 -4.10 17.12 6.35
CA ALA A 256 -4.39 15.70 6.48
C ALA A 256 -4.81 15.36 7.91
N ALA A 257 -6.12 15.32 8.18
CA ALA A 257 -6.68 15.10 9.52
C ALA A 257 -6.19 13.79 10.17
N LEU A 258 -5.91 12.75 9.38
CA LEU A 258 -5.33 11.49 9.87
C LEU A 258 -4.01 11.69 10.63
N PHE A 259 -3.21 12.69 10.26
CA PHE A 259 -1.93 13.02 10.87
C PHE A 259 -2.00 14.15 11.91
N ALA A 260 -3.21 14.65 12.23
CA ALA A 260 -3.39 15.73 13.19
C ALA A 260 -2.76 15.39 14.56
N PRO A 261 -2.20 16.36 15.29
CA PRO A 261 -1.56 16.07 16.58
C PRO A 261 -2.48 15.29 17.53
N TYR A 262 -1.97 14.20 18.10
CA TYR A 262 -2.69 13.38 19.06
C TYR A 262 -1.72 12.89 20.14
N SER A 263 -1.74 13.58 21.27
CA SER A 263 -0.74 13.43 22.34
C SER A 263 -0.47 11.99 22.77
N PRO A 264 -1.46 11.09 22.93
CA PRO A 264 -1.20 9.68 23.24
C PRO A 264 -0.39 8.94 22.17
N VAL A 265 -0.63 9.20 20.89
CA VAL A 265 0.13 8.58 19.78
C VAL A 265 1.54 9.16 19.68
N GLU A 266 1.68 10.47 19.91
CA GLU A 266 2.99 11.13 19.95
C GLU A 266 3.85 10.62 21.11
N ALA A 267 3.28 10.56 22.32
CA ALA A 267 3.98 10.05 23.49
C ALA A 267 4.42 8.59 23.32
N LEU A 268 3.62 7.78 22.60
CA LEU A 268 3.97 6.42 22.23
C LEU A 268 5.15 6.40 21.24
N PHE A 269 5.06 7.14 20.13
CA PHE A 269 6.11 7.14 19.12
C PHE A 269 7.40 7.84 19.54
N GLU A 270 7.37 8.78 20.48
CA GLU A 270 8.59 9.43 20.98
C GLU A 270 9.49 8.51 21.80
N GLN A 271 9.02 7.29 22.12
CA GLN A 271 9.83 6.24 22.72
C GLN A 271 10.71 5.57 21.67
N ASP A 272 11.98 5.98 21.55
CA ASP A 272 12.89 5.44 20.53
C ASP A 272 13.09 3.92 20.63
N ALA A 273 13.00 3.34 21.83
CA ALA A 273 13.09 1.89 22.05
C ALA A 273 11.94 1.12 21.40
N LEU A 274 10.78 1.75 21.21
CA LEU A 274 9.65 1.23 20.43
C LEU A 274 9.80 1.58 18.95
N THR A 275 10.03 2.85 18.66
CA THR A 275 9.90 3.38 17.30
C THR A 275 11.02 2.91 16.40
N ALA A 276 12.24 2.72 16.91
CA ALA A 276 13.35 2.20 16.12
C ALA A 276 13.09 0.79 15.57
N PRO A 277 12.74 -0.25 16.37
CA PRO A 277 12.42 -1.57 15.82
C PRO A 277 11.17 -1.55 14.93
N LEU A 278 10.15 -0.75 15.26
CA LEU A 278 8.95 -0.61 14.43
C LEU A 278 9.27 -0.05 13.04
N LEU A 279 10.01 1.06 12.96
CA LEU A 279 10.39 1.68 11.70
C LEU A 279 11.35 0.82 10.88
N ARG A 280 12.26 0.07 11.54
CA ARG A 280 13.12 -0.90 10.85
C ARG A 280 12.29 -1.93 10.13
N GLU A 281 11.38 -2.61 10.84
CA GLU A 281 10.51 -3.60 10.21
C GLU A 281 9.56 -3.00 9.19
N PHE A 282 9.05 -1.80 9.45
CA PHE A 282 8.17 -1.08 8.52
C PHE A 282 8.86 -0.80 7.17
N GLY A 283 10.16 -0.48 7.19
CA GLY A 283 10.98 -0.33 5.99
C GLY A 283 11.19 -1.63 5.18
N LEU A 284 10.89 -2.78 5.76
CA LEU A 284 11.02 -4.11 5.15
C LEU A 284 9.70 -4.62 4.53
N LEU A 285 8.64 -3.82 4.54
CA LEU A 285 7.40 -4.13 3.85
C LEU A 285 7.48 -3.69 2.38
N SER A 286 7.11 -4.59 1.49
CA SER A 286 7.00 -4.33 0.05
C SER A 286 5.93 -3.29 -0.24
N ARG A 287 6.20 -2.43 -1.22
CA ARG A 287 5.23 -1.46 -1.74
C ARG A 287 3.96 -2.14 -2.27
N ALA A 288 4.05 -3.39 -2.74
CA ALA A 288 2.90 -4.15 -3.25
C ALA A 288 1.81 -4.37 -2.18
N LYS A 289 2.15 -4.28 -0.88
CA LYS A 289 1.17 -4.35 0.21
C LYS A 289 0.29 -3.09 0.31
N PHE A 290 0.77 -1.95 -0.18
CA PHE A 290 0.14 -0.64 0.04
C PHE A 290 -0.68 -0.20 -1.17
N THR A 291 -1.67 -1.03 -1.52
CA THR A 291 -2.74 -0.67 -2.45
C THR A 291 -4.06 -0.66 -1.69
N ILE A 292 -5.03 0.18 -2.11
CA ILE A 292 -6.34 0.26 -1.44
C ILE A 292 -6.99 -1.13 -1.26
N PRO A 293 -7.05 -2.02 -2.28
CA PRO A 293 -7.66 -3.33 -2.11
C PRO A 293 -6.92 -4.22 -1.10
N THR A 294 -5.59 -4.17 -1.08
CA THR A 294 -4.78 -4.98 -0.15
C THR A 294 -4.92 -4.47 1.29
N ILE A 295 -4.88 -3.15 1.48
CA ILE A 295 -5.07 -2.50 2.78
C ILE A 295 -6.47 -2.82 3.32
N LEU A 296 -7.51 -2.64 2.50
CA LEU A 296 -8.89 -2.96 2.88
C LEU A 296 -9.06 -4.43 3.27
N GLU A 297 -8.54 -5.36 2.46
CA GLU A 297 -8.60 -6.81 2.75
C GLU A 297 -7.82 -7.19 4.04
N SER A 298 -6.85 -6.37 4.46
CA SER A 298 -6.10 -6.62 5.70
C SER A 298 -6.95 -6.40 6.96
N PHE A 299 -8.01 -5.58 6.92
CA PHE A 299 -8.78 -5.17 8.09
C PHE A 299 -9.79 -6.17 8.64
N ASN A 300 -9.90 -7.39 8.10
CA ASN A 300 -10.88 -8.33 8.65
C ASN A 300 -10.48 -8.92 10.03
N TYR A 301 -9.19 -8.91 10.41
CA TYR A 301 -8.66 -9.35 11.72
C TYR A 301 -9.30 -10.63 12.29
N GLY A 302 -9.69 -11.59 11.44
CA GLY A 302 -10.33 -12.85 11.87
C GLY A 302 -11.81 -12.76 12.26
N ASP A 303 -12.41 -11.57 12.25
CA ASP A 303 -13.84 -11.36 12.48
C ASP A 303 -14.63 -11.62 11.19
N ALA A 304 -15.56 -12.58 11.23
CA ALA A 304 -16.39 -12.96 10.10
C ALA A 304 -17.28 -11.80 9.60
N SER A 305 -17.78 -10.96 10.51
CA SER A 305 -18.63 -9.81 10.16
C SER A 305 -17.82 -8.74 9.42
N GLU A 306 -16.61 -8.43 9.89
CA GLU A 306 -15.70 -7.51 9.20
C GLU A 306 -15.21 -8.09 7.89
N LYS A 307 -14.94 -9.39 7.83
CA LYS A 307 -14.57 -10.07 6.59
C LYS A 307 -15.68 -9.94 5.54
N ALA A 308 -16.94 -10.09 5.93
CA ALA A 308 -18.07 -9.89 5.05
C ALA A 308 -18.12 -8.43 4.55
N ARG A 309 -18.02 -7.44 5.45
CA ARG A 309 -18.06 -6.00 5.12
C ARG A 309 -16.93 -5.53 4.21
N VAL A 310 -15.72 -6.06 4.41
CA VAL A 310 -14.53 -5.78 3.58
C VAL A 310 -14.67 -6.33 2.15
N ARG A 311 -15.38 -7.45 2.01
CA ARG A 311 -15.57 -8.16 0.73
C ARG A 311 -16.89 -7.85 0.05
N MET A 312 -17.79 -7.17 0.74
CA MET A 312 -19.10 -6.81 0.24
C MET A 312 -18.97 -6.04 -1.06
N ILE A 313 -19.73 -6.46 -2.06
CA ILE A 313 -19.81 -5.81 -3.35
C ILE A 313 -20.93 -4.77 -3.23
N PRO A 314 -20.68 -3.49 -3.51
CA PRO A 314 -21.72 -2.47 -3.47
C PRO A 314 -22.84 -2.85 -4.44
N GLU A 315 -24.08 -2.82 -3.97
CA GLU A 315 -25.27 -3.08 -4.79
C GLU A 315 -25.80 -1.75 -5.35
N GLU A 316 -26.33 -1.81 -6.57
CA GLU A 316 -27.02 -0.67 -7.16
C GLU A 316 -28.30 -0.38 -6.37
N ASN A 317 -28.53 0.88 -6.02
CA ASN A 317 -29.73 1.30 -5.31
C ASN A 317 -30.58 2.19 -6.22
N VAL A 318 -31.72 1.66 -6.67
CA VAL A 318 -32.62 2.33 -7.63
C VAL A 318 -33.07 3.69 -7.13
N GLU A 319 -33.37 3.83 -5.83
CA GLU A 319 -33.84 5.10 -5.27
C GLU A 319 -32.73 6.14 -5.23
N ARG A 320 -31.52 5.78 -4.77
CA ARG A 320 -30.37 6.69 -4.76
C ARG A 320 -29.98 7.11 -6.18
N GLN A 321 -30.00 6.18 -7.13
CA GLN A 321 -29.76 6.50 -8.54
C GLN A 321 -30.82 7.46 -9.09
N ALA A 322 -32.10 7.20 -8.82
CA ALA A 322 -33.19 8.09 -9.24
C ALA A 322 -33.06 9.48 -8.60
N TYR A 323 -32.71 9.54 -7.31
CA TYR A 323 -32.44 10.79 -6.59
C TYR A 323 -31.29 11.57 -7.24
N LEU A 324 -30.17 10.91 -7.55
CA LEU A 324 -29.02 11.53 -8.21
C LEU A 324 -29.35 11.99 -9.63
N ALA A 325 -30.13 11.22 -10.39
CA ALA A 325 -30.53 11.58 -11.74
C ALA A 325 -31.45 12.81 -11.80
N GLN A 326 -32.19 13.09 -10.72
CA GLN A 326 -33.09 14.24 -10.62
C GLN A 326 -32.38 15.56 -10.26
N GLN A 327 -31.09 15.50 -9.88
CA GLN A 327 -30.36 16.69 -9.44
C GLN A 327 -30.10 17.68 -10.58
N LYS A 328 -30.20 18.97 -10.25
CA LYS A 328 -30.04 20.12 -11.14
C LYS A 328 -29.07 21.14 -10.51
N PHE A 329 -28.73 22.21 -11.24
CA PHE A 329 -27.80 23.24 -10.77
C PHE A 329 -28.22 23.87 -9.44
N ASP A 330 -29.51 24.07 -9.24
CA ASP A 330 -30.09 24.69 -8.05
C ASP A 330 -30.20 23.75 -6.86
N THR A 331 -30.13 22.42 -7.06
CA THR A 331 -30.29 21.43 -5.99
C THR A 331 -29.01 20.69 -5.62
N ILE A 332 -28.00 20.69 -6.49
CA ILE A 332 -26.82 19.82 -6.35
C ILE A 332 -25.96 20.14 -5.12
N ASP A 333 -25.91 21.40 -4.69
CA ASP A 333 -25.16 21.81 -3.50
C ASP A 333 -25.77 21.26 -2.19
N GLU A 334 -27.06 20.93 -2.20
CA GLU A 334 -27.76 20.35 -1.05
C GLU A 334 -27.84 18.82 -1.13
N ALA A 335 -27.45 18.22 -2.25
CA ALA A 335 -27.61 16.80 -2.48
C ALA A 335 -26.68 15.97 -1.57
N ARG A 336 -27.25 14.97 -0.88
CA ARG A 336 -26.51 14.09 0.04
C ARG A 336 -26.81 12.63 -0.19
N ILE A 337 -25.76 11.81 -0.17
CA ILE A 337 -25.86 10.36 -0.17
C ILE A 337 -25.48 9.83 1.20
N GLU A 338 -26.39 9.10 1.82
CA GLU A 338 -26.18 8.44 3.11
C GLU A 338 -25.81 6.97 2.90
N LEU A 339 -24.72 6.53 3.54
CA LEU A 339 -24.16 5.18 3.45
C LEU A 339 -24.06 4.57 4.84
N ASP A 340 -24.53 3.33 5.00
CA ASP A 340 -24.33 2.57 6.23
C ASP A 340 -23.24 1.52 6.04
N VAL A 341 -22.05 1.76 6.62
CA VAL A 341 -20.91 0.84 6.48
C VAL A 341 -21.19 -0.52 7.14
N GLU A 342 -22.09 -0.59 8.12
CA GLU A 342 -22.47 -1.85 8.75
C GLU A 342 -23.23 -2.76 7.77
N GLU A 343 -24.12 -2.20 6.97
CA GLU A 343 -24.98 -2.95 6.04
C GLU A 343 -24.41 -3.03 4.61
N GLU A 344 -23.72 -1.99 4.14
CA GLU A 344 -23.27 -1.86 2.73
C GLU A 344 -21.77 -2.12 2.54
N GLY A 345 -21.02 -2.18 3.64
CA GLY A 345 -19.58 -2.39 3.64
C GLY A 345 -18.77 -1.20 3.14
N TYR A 346 -17.45 -1.32 3.24
CA TYR A 346 -16.55 -0.18 2.98
C TYR A 346 -16.43 0.19 1.50
N ARG A 347 -16.66 -0.77 0.59
CA ARG A 347 -16.55 -0.52 -0.85
C ARG A 347 -17.65 0.40 -1.37
N ALA A 348 -18.77 0.50 -0.65
CA ALA A 348 -19.87 1.39 -0.98
C ALA A 348 -19.41 2.87 -0.98
N ILE A 349 -18.44 3.22 -0.13
CA ILE A 349 -17.85 4.57 -0.07
C ILE A 349 -17.30 4.97 -1.44
N PHE A 350 -16.49 4.12 -2.06
CA PHE A 350 -15.88 4.41 -3.37
C PHE A 350 -16.93 4.44 -4.48
N HIS A 351 -17.83 3.45 -4.47
CA HIS A 351 -18.87 3.32 -5.49
C HIS A 351 -19.78 4.54 -5.53
N TRP A 352 -20.30 4.99 -4.38
CA TRP A 352 -21.22 6.12 -4.34
C TRP A 352 -20.51 7.47 -4.47
N LEU A 353 -19.23 7.57 -4.07
CA LEU A 353 -18.42 8.74 -4.41
C LEU A 353 -18.22 8.86 -5.93
N ASP A 354 -17.94 7.75 -6.63
CA ASP A 354 -17.86 7.75 -8.10
C ASP A 354 -19.17 8.22 -8.73
N ARG A 355 -20.31 7.66 -8.32
CA ARG A 355 -21.63 8.06 -8.83
C ARG A 355 -21.95 9.53 -8.59
N LEU A 356 -21.58 10.06 -7.42
CA LEU A 356 -21.80 11.46 -7.10
C LEU A 356 -20.95 12.39 -7.98
N LEU A 357 -19.68 12.04 -8.18
CA LEU A 357 -18.78 12.80 -9.05
C LEU A 357 -19.20 12.73 -10.53
N GLU A 358 -19.72 11.59 -11.01
CA GLU A 358 -20.30 11.47 -12.35
C GLU A 358 -21.46 12.46 -12.56
N VAL A 359 -22.29 12.70 -11.52
CA VAL A 359 -23.35 13.70 -11.57
C VAL A 359 -22.77 15.11 -11.60
N TYR A 360 -21.74 15.38 -10.79
CA TYR A 360 -21.06 16.68 -10.78
C TYR A 360 -20.43 16.99 -12.14
N ASP A 361 -19.74 16.04 -12.76
CA ASP A 361 -19.13 16.20 -14.09
C ASP A 361 -20.19 16.44 -15.18
N ARG A 362 -21.30 15.69 -15.14
CA ARG A 362 -22.44 15.89 -16.05
C ARG A 362 -23.00 17.31 -15.91
N LEU A 363 -23.32 17.72 -14.69
CA LEU A 363 -23.87 19.05 -14.41
C LEU A 363 -22.87 20.17 -14.70
N GLY A 364 -21.57 19.94 -14.47
CA GLY A 364 -20.50 20.86 -14.88
C GLY A 364 -20.54 21.11 -16.38
N THR A 365 -20.63 20.04 -17.17
CA THR A 365 -20.71 20.14 -18.63
C THR A 365 -22.00 20.84 -19.08
N GLU A 366 -23.15 20.53 -18.47
CA GLU A 366 -24.43 21.19 -18.77
C GLU A 366 -24.42 22.69 -18.41
N PHE A 367 -23.77 23.06 -17.30
CA PHE A 367 -23.59 24.45 -16.89
C PHE A 367 -22.71 25.21 -17.90
N GLU A 368 -21.62 24.61 -18.36
CA GLU A 368 -20.75 25.21 -19.38
C GLU A 368 -21.47 25.38 -20.73
N MET A 369 -22.26 24.39 -21.16
CA MET A 369 -23.06 24.51 -22.38
C MET A 369 -24.13 25.59 -22.29
N SER A 370 -24.85 25.66 -21.17
CA SER A 370 -25.89 26.68 -20.95
C SER A 370 -25.32 28.09 -20.79
N SER A 371 -24.15 28.21 -20.16
CA SER A 371 -23.42 29.48 -20.02
C SER A 371 -22.75 29.92 -21.34
N GLY A 372 -22.33 28.97 -22.18
CA GLY A 372 -21.75 29.22 -23.51
C GLY A 372 -22.79 29.47 -24.61
N ALA A 373 -24.04 29.06 -24.41
CA ALA A 373 -25.16 29.35 -25.29
C ALA A 373 -25.49 30.86 -25.25
N ARG A 374 -24.82 31.61 -26.13
CA ARG A 374 -25.05 33.05 -26.31
C ARG A 374 -26.55 33.30 -26.57
N PRO A 375 -27.19 34.24 -25.86
CA PRO A 375 -28.45 34.80 -26.32
C PRO A 375 -28.24 35.38 -27.72
N GLU A 376 -29.11 35.05 -28.68
CA GLU A 376 -29.12 35.68 -30.00
C GLU A 376 -29.27 37.21 -29.81
N GLY A 377 -28.16 37.94 -29.92
CA GLY A 377 -28.11 39.39 -29.72
C GLY A 377 -27.04 39.91 -28.74
N ALA A 378 -26.40 39.05 -27.94
CA ALA A 378 -25.36 39.47 -26.99
C ALA A 378 -24.00 39.66 -27.72
N LYS A 379 -23.71 40.90 -28.15
CA LYS A 379 -22.36 41.32 -28.54
C LYS A 379 -21.49 41.46 -27.29
N ASP A 380 -20.35 40.77 -27.27
CA ASP A 380 -19.26 40.86 -26.30
C ASP A 380 -19.69 40.99 -24.83
N LEU A 381 -19.93 39.84 -24.18
CA LEU A 381 -19.91 39.75 -22.72
C LEU A 381 -18.54 40.24 -22.23
N ASP A 382 -18.52 41.33 -21.49
CA ASP A 382 -17.32 41.84 -20.84
C ASP A 382 -16.90 40.90 -19.67
N LEU A 383 -15.72 41.16 -19.10
CA LEU A 383 -15.19 40.37 -17.99
C LEU A 383 -16.14 40.34 -16.77
N PHE A 384 -16.99 41.36 -16.59
CA PHE A 384 -17.95 41.43 -15.49
C PHE A 384 -19.17 40.54 -15.73
N GLY A 385 -19.66 40.46 -16.97
CA GLY A 385 -20.73 39.54 -17.35
C GLY A 385 -20.33 38.06 -17.21
N TRP A 386 -19.08 37.72 -17.57
CA TRP A 386 -18.54 36.38 -17.31
C TRP A 386 -18.42 36.09 -15.81
N SER A 387 -17.97 37.08 -15.02
CA SER A 387 -17.90 36.95 -13.56
C SER A 387 -19.28 36.78 -12.92
N GLU A 388 -20.32 37.43 -13.43
CA GLU A 388 -21.68 37.30 -12.90
C GLU A 388 -22.29 35.93 -13.20
N ILE A 389 -22.06 35.40 -14.41
CA ILE A 389 -22.47 34.03 -14.77
C ILE A 389 -21.73 33.02 -13.90
N ASP A 390 -20.42 33.15 -13.76
CA ASP A 390 -19.61 32.23 -12.98
C ASP A 390 -19.92 32.31 -11.47
N SER A 391 -20.35 33.47 -10.97
CA SER A 391 -20.80 33.62 -9.57
C SER A 391 -22.04 32.79 -9.22
N LYS A 392 -22.79 32.34 -10.22
CA LYS A 392 -23.96 31.45 -10.06
C LYS A 392 -23.59 29.98 -10.17
N ARG A 393 -22.31 29.65 -10.40
CA ARG A 393 -21.83 28.27 -10.45
C ARG A 393 -22.02 27.63 -9.07
N PRO A 394 -22.69 26.47 -9.00
CA PRO A 394 -22.81 25.72 -7.75
C PRO A 394 -21.44 25.34 -7.19
N LYS A 395 -21.33 25.27 -5.85
CA LYS A 395 -20.07 24.90 -5.17
C LYS A 395 -19.63 23.49 -5.55
N ALA A 396 -20.58 22.57 -5.73
CA ALA A 396 -20.34 21.21 -6.20
C ALA A 396 -19.61 21.14 -7.55
N LEU A 397 -19.68 22.20 -8.37
CA LEU A 397 -19.05 22.27 -9.69
C LEU A 397 -17.74 23.09 -9.68
N THR A 398 -17.36 23.66 -8.53
CA THR A 398 -16.13 24.46 -8.39
C THR A 398 -14.97 23.61 -7.85
N ASP A 399 -15.21 22.84 -6.78
CA ASP A 399 -14.28 21.84 -6.25
C ASP A 399 -15.07 20.56 -5.94
N SER A 400 -15.34 19.80 -7.00
CA SER A 400 -16.26 18.65 -6.98
C SER A 400 -15.87 17.58 -5.97
N LEU A 401 -14.57 17.27 -5.86
CA LEU A 401 -14.11 16.27 -4.90
C LEU A 401 -14.20 16.78 -3.46
N ARG A 402 -13.81 18.03 -3.20
CA ARG A 402 -13.97 18.62 -1.86
C ARG A 402 -15.43 18.67 -1.45
N HIS A 403 -16.31 19.13 -2.34
CA HIS A 403 -17.75 19.22 -2.04
C HIS A 403 -18.36 17.83 -1.79
N ALA A 404 -18.02 16.84 -2.62
CA ALA A 404 -18.52 15.47 -2.48
C ALA A 404 -18.18 14.89 -1.10
N ILE A 405 -16.96 15.13 -0.61
CA ILE A 405 -16.54 14.69 0.72
C ILE A 405 -17.16 15.55 1.82
N GLU A 406 -17.09 16.88 1.70
CA GLU A 406 -17.41 17.76 2.81
C GLU A 406 -18.93 17.89 3.05
N SER A 407 -19.73 17.75 2.00
CA SER A 407 -21.18 18.02 2.01
C SER A 407 -22.02 16.97 1.29
N GLY A 408 -21.46 16.27 0.30
CA GLY A 408 -22.21 15.34 -0.56
C GLY A 408 -22.35 13.91 -0.02
N LEU A 409 -21.50 13.49 0.91
CA LEU A 409 -21.50 12.14 1.49
C LEU A 409 -21.71 12.18 3.00
N VAL A 410 -22.49 11.21 3.49
CA VAL A 410 -22.62 10.90 4.91
C VAL A 410 -22.41 9.40 5.08
N ILE A 411 -21.42 9.03 5.90
CA ILE A 411 -20.98 7.67 6.13
C ILE A 411 -21.25 7.36 7.60
N TYR A 412 -22.27 6.55 7.84
CA TYR A 412 -22.62 6.06 9.16
C TYR A 412 -21.71 4.89 9.56
N CYS A 413 -21.12 5.03 10.74
CA CYS A 413 -20.26 4.03 11.37
C CYS A 413 -20.82 3.69 12.75
N SER A 414 -21.04 2.41 13.02
CA SER A 414 -21.53 1.88 14.29
C SER A 414 -20.42 1.78 15.33
N THR A 415 -19.19 1.55 14.88
CA THR A 415 -18.02 1.39 15.75
C THR A 415 -16.91 2.36 15.43
N GLN A 416 -16.06 2.65 16.42
CA GLN A 416 -14.83 3.44 16.23
C GLN A 416 -13.89 2.80 15.19
N ARG A 417 -13.86 1.46 15.12
CA ARG A 417 -13.07 0.73 14.12
C ARG A 417 -13.58 1.00 12.70
N GLN A 418 -14.88 0.98 12.48
CA GLN A 418 -15.46 1.32 11.16
C GLN A 418 -15.14 2.77 10.77
N MET A 419 -15.31 3.71 11.70
CA MET A 419 -15.05 5.13 11.47
C MET A 419 -13.58 5.38 11.09
N ARG A 420 -12.66 4.76 11.82
CA ARG A 420 -11.22 4.79 11.54
C ARG A 420 -10.88 4.21 10.18
N THR A 421 -11.42 3.04 9.85
CA THR A 421 -11.22 2.40 8.54
C THR A 421 -11.78 3.28 7.42
N ALA A 422 -13.01 3.79 7.54
CA ALA A 422 -13.62 4.68 6.55
C ALA A 422 -12.80 5.96 6.36
N ARG A 423 -12.34 6.59 7.45
CA ARG A 423 -11.44 7.75 7.41
C ARG A 423 -10.17 7.44 6.62
N LEU A 424 -9.50 6.32 6.92
CA LEU A 424 -8.29 5.91 6.23
C LEU A 424 -8.56 5.73 4.73
N LEU A 425 -9.59 4.94 4.37
CA LEU A 425 -9.94 4.67 2.98
C LEU A 425 -10.23 5.94 2.17
N LEU A 426 -10.91 6.92 2.75
CA LEU A 426 -11.14 8.22 2.10
C LEU A 426 -9.84 8.96 1.82
N HIS A 427 -8.88 8.99 2.76
CA HIS A 427 -7.57 9.60 2.51
C HIS A 427 -6.84 8.91 1.35
N LEU A 428 -6.86 7.57 1.30
CA LEU A 428 -6.19 6.82 0.23
C LEU A 428 -6.85 7.06 -1.13
N ASP A 429 -8.18 7.06 -1.19
CA ASP A 429 -8.95 7.23 -2.41
C ASP A 429 -8.85 8.64 -3.00
N ILE A 430 -8.87 9.67 -2.14
CA ILE A 430 -8.64 11.06 -2.58
C ILE A 430 -7.29 11.15 -3.31
N VAL A 431 -6.22 10.59 -2.75
CA VAL A 431 -4.89 10.61 -3.39
C VAL A 431 -4.89 9.82 -4.70
N ALA A 432 -5.53 8.66 -4.73
CA ALA A 432 -5.67 7.87 -5.96
C ALA A 432 -6.39 8.65 -7.08
N ARG A 433 -7.44 9.40 -6.73
CA ARG A 433 -8.21 10.22 -7.67
C ARG A 433 -7.38 11.37 -8.22
N TYR A 434 -6.70 12.13 -7.37
CA TYR A 434 -5.80 13.19 -7.83
C TYR A 434 -4.70 12.64 -8.74
N GLN A 435 -4.17 11.45 -8.47
CA GLN A 435 -3.18 10.80 -9.34
C GLN A 435 -3.77 10.44 -10.71
N LYS A 436 -4.95 9.82 -10.71
CA LYS A 436 -5.65 9.43 -11.93
C LYS A 436 -6.00 10.65 -12.78
N ALA A 437 -6.45 11.74 -12.16
CA ALA A 437 -6.78 13.00 -12.82
C ALA A 437 -5.54 13.82 -13.25
N ARG A 438 -4.34 13.49 -12.74
CA ARG A 438 -3.12 14.30 -12.87
C ARG A 438 -3.34 15.76 -12.44
N ALA A 439 -4.22 15.97 -11.47
CA ALA A 439 -4.56 17.29 -10.95
C ALA A 439 -3.57 17.71 -9.87
N ARG A 440 -3.39 19.02 -9.70
CA ARG A 440 -2.61 19.58 -8.60
C ARG A 440 -3.32 19.29 -7.28
N PHE A 441 -2.57 18.83 -6.29
CA PHE A 441 -3.08 18.57 -4.95
C PHE A 441 -2.75 19.74 -4.02
N ASP A 442 -3.78 20.44 -3.56
CA ASP A 442 -3.64 21.60 -2.66
C ASP A 442 -3.96 21.26 -1.20
N GLY A 443 -4.43 20.05 -0.93
CA GLY A 443 -4.70 19.55 0.43
C GLY A 443 -5.94 18.66 0.49
N PHE A 444 -6.09 17.96 1.62
CA PHE A 444 -7.25 17.14 1.89
C PHE A 444 -8.49 17.99 2.23
N PRO A 445 -9.67 17.58 1.76
CA PRO A 445 -10.94 18.09 2.30
C PRO A 445 -11.10 17.70 3.77
N ASN A 446 -12.03 18.35 4.47
CA ASN A 446 -12.38 17.96 5.83
C ASN A 446 -13.17 16.64 5.85
N ILE A 447 -12.44 15.53 5.83
CA ILE A 447 -13.00 14.16 5.77
C ILE A 447 -13.91 13.84 6.97
N ASP A 448 -13.69 14.48 8.12
CA ASP A 448 -14.48 14.20 9.32
C ASP A 448 -15.94 14.68 9.19
N THR A 449 -16.26 15.58 8.27
CA THR A 449 -17.66 15.99 8.05
C THR A 449 -18.49 14.90 7.37
N ALA A 450 -17.84 14.00 6.61
CA ALA A 450 -18.48 12.85 6.00
C ALA A 450 -18.77 11.73 7.00
N LEU A 451 -18.09 11.69 8.15
CA LEU A 451 -18.12 10.56 9.08
C LEU A 451 -19.06 10.84 10.24
N GLN A 452 -20.06 9.97 10.45
CA GLN A 452 -21.03 10.13 11.52
C GLN A 452 -21.23 8.82 12.31
N GLN A 453 -21.53 8.97 13.60
CA GLN A 453 -21.95 7.83 14.41
C GLN A 453 -23.32 7.36 13.94
N ARG A 454 -23.46 6.05 13.70
CA ARG A 454 -24.73 5.45 13.25
C ARG A 454 -25.86 5.76 14.27
N PRO A 455 -26.96 6.40 13.84
CA PRO A 455 -28.16 6.56 14.66
C PRO A 455 -28.74 5.20 15.08
N ARG A 456 -29.53 5.17 16.16
CA ARG A 456 -30.14 3.91 16.64
C ARG A 456 -31.10 3.27 15.64
N VAL A 457 -31.69 4.08 14.77
CA VAL A 457 -32.64 3.64 13.75
C VAL A 457 -32.45 4.55 12.54
N LEU A 458 -31.96 3.99 11.43
CA LEU A 458 -31.91 4.66 10.14
C LEU A 458 -33.27 4.57 9.43
N GLU A 459 -33.51 5.39 8.41
CA GLU A 459 -34.70 5.24 7.57
C GLU A 459 -34.75 3.87 6.89
N SER A 460 -33.59 3.33 6.50
CA SER A 460 -33.47 1.96 5.98
C SER A 460 -33.97 0.93 6.99
N ASP A 461 -33.60 1.07 8.27
CA ASP A 461 -34.10 0.22 9.35
C ASP A 461 -35.61 0.37 9.51
N ARG A 462 -36.14 1.60 9.48
CA ARG A 462 -37.60 1.84 9.57
C ARG A 462 -38.34 1.17 8.42
N ARG A 463 -37.84 1.28 7.18
CA ARG A 463 -38.48 0.63 6.03
C ARG A 463 -38.42 -0.88 6.13
N ARG A 464 -37.35 -1.46 6.66
CA ARG A 464 -37.26 -2.92 6.87
C ARG A 464 -38.20 -3.40 7.98
N ILE A 465 -38.27 -2.66 9.09
CA ILE A 465 -39.09 -2.99 10.26
C ILE A 465 -40.58 -2.77 10.00
N TYR A 466 -40.94 -1.68 9.31
CA TYR A 466 -42.33 -1.25 9.12
C TYR A 466 -42.87 -1.47 7.70
N GLY A 467 -42.02 -1.67 6.69
CA GLY A 467 -42.41 -1.88 5.29
C GLY A 467 -42.71 -3.33 4.93
N ALA A 468 -42.12 -4.32 5.62
CA ALA A 468 -42.37 -5.74 5.36
C ALA A 468 -43.72 -6.26 5.92
N ALA A 469 -44.47 -5.44 6.66
CA ALA A 469 -45.74 -5.84 7.27
C ALA A 469 -46.97 -5.63 6.36
N HIS A 470 -46.82 -5.12 5.13
CA HIS A 470 -47.98 -4.74 4.31
C HIS A 470 -48.15 -5.42 2.94
N GLU A 471 -47.20 -6.24 2.45
CA GLU A 471 -47.32 -6.78 1.08
C GLU A 471 -47.18 -8.31 0.91
N SER A 472 -47.16 -9.12 1.98
CA SER A 472 -46.89 -10.56 1.79
C SER A 472 -47.63 -11.56 2.69
N GLU A 473 -48.82 -11.23 3.22
CA GLU A 473 -49.61 -12.22 4.00
C GLU A 473 -51.08 -12.42 3.58
N TRP A 474 -51.58 -11.80 2.50
CA TRP A 474 -53.01 -11.95 2.11
C TRP A 474 -53.30 -12.29 0.64
N GLU A 475 -52.33 -12.73 -0.16
CA GLU A 475 -52.60 -13.29 -1.50
C GLU A 475 -52.17 -14.76 -1.61
N VAL A 476 -52.78 -15.61 -0.78
CA VAL A 476 -53.05 -17.03 -1.14
C VAL A 476 -54.41 -17.42 -0.57
N ILE A 477 -55.46 -17.30 -1.39
CA ILE A 477 -56.62 -18.22 -1.40
C ILE A 477 -56.80 -18.67 -2.85
#